data_AF-A0A9X4KJQ6-F1
#
_entry.id   AF-A0A9X4KJQ6-F1
#
_cell.length_a   1.000
_cell.length_b   1.000
_cell.length_c   1.000
_cell.angle_alpha   90.00
_cell.angle_beta   90.00
_cell.angle_gamma   90.00
#
_symmetry.space_group_name_H-M   'P 1'
#
loop_
_entity.id
_entity.type
_entity.pdbx_description
1 polymer ?
#
loop_
_entity_poly.entity_id
_entity_poly.type
_entity_poly.pdbx_seq_one_letter_code
_entity_poly.pdbx_strand_id
1 'polypeptide(L)'
;MHKLHQRGASGLGIKLGRFWTSVPEALVSKADELGFPLIELPYAFTFSDQMNGLFNAEMRKSTGILQDVLDKQVRLMRFALRSDHVRELFETVSEVIGEPIAVIGSRGQIVYNGSENADADLLAGWPWSPNGKWIKTEGWQAFGVPLMKSSRCTGHVLFFTPRIYLSAIEESLYSQAAELLSFHLNFNYEDYLEQSIQRDFGQLVKRHLRNGMSHESLESYAAKWELTLFEGAYRCVLTVCSSPDPAVRAERLEALKNELLSHALIQALSGTHVVLEEGVLSLFPERDAGGEEERLSMALSSFLSGLKGGE
;
A
#
# COMPACT_ATOMS: atom_id res chain seq x y z
N MET A 1 42.85 -43.75 -23.90
CA MET A 1 42.94 -43.61 -22.43
C MET A 1 44.13 -42.77 -21.98
N HIS A 2 45.39 -43.13 -22.31
CA HIS A 2 46.58 -42.34 -21.96
C HIS A 2 46.47 -40.83 -22.27
N LYS A 3 46.01 -40.48 -23.48
CA LYS A 3 45.80 -39.08 -23.87
C LYS A 3 44.73 -38.34 -23.05
N LEU A 4 43.74 -39.05 -22.50
CA LEU A 4 42.69 -38.46 -21.65
C LEU A 4 43.22 -38.22 -20.23
N HIS A 5 43.94 -39.19 -19.67
CA HIS A 5 44.59 -39.06 -18.38
C HIS A 5 45.65 -37.94 -18.37
N GLN A 6 46.49 -37.87 -19.40
CA GLN A 6 47.47 -36.78 -19.56
C GLN A 6 46.83 -35.39 -19.70
N ARG A 7 45.56 -35.32 -20.14
CA ARG A 7 44.80 -34.07 -20.24
C ARG A 7 44.00 -33.75 -18.98
N GLY A 8 44.19 -34.49 -17.89
CA GLY A 8 43.54 -34.24 -16.60
C GLY A 8 42.07 -34.63 -16.55
N ALA A 9 41.61 -35.56 -17.40
CA ALA A 9 40.25 -36.10 -17.27
C ALA A 9 40.09 -36.86 -15.95
N SER A 10 38.91 -36.74 -15.32
CA SER A 10 38.61 -37.42 -14.05
C SER A 10 38.13 -38.87 -14.19
N GLY A 11 37.89 -39.34 -15.41
CA GLY A 11 37.38 -40.68 -15.70
C GLY A 11 36.80 -40.79 -17.12
N LEU A 12 36.24 -41.96 -17.46
CA LEU A 12 35.58 -42.22 -18.74
C LEU A 12 34.25 -42.96 -18.55
N GLY A 13 33.17 -42.33 -19.00
CA GLY A 13 31.86 -42.96 -19.12
C GLY A 13 31.73 -43.73 -20.43
N ILE A 14 31.30 -45.00 -20.37
CA ILE A 14 31.12 -45.86 -21.55
C ILE A 14 29.66 -46.30 -21.63
N LYS A 15 29.02 -46.03 -22.78
CA LYS A 15 27.67 -46.53 -23.07
C LYS A 15 27.75 -47.86 -23.83
N LEU A 16 27.47 -48.96 -23.14
CA LEU A 16 27.36 -50.28 -23.73
C LEU A 16 26.08 -50.40 -24.59
N GLY A 17 26.02 -51.40 -25.47
CA GLY A 17 24.86 -51.68 -26.33
C GLY A 17 24.80 -50.90 -27.65
N ARG A 18 25.76 -50.01 -27.94
CA ARG A 18 25.92 -49.40 -29.28
C ARG A 18 27.02 -50.06 -30.12
N PHE A 19 28.20 -50.21 -29.53
CA PHE A 19 29.39 -50.75 -30.21
C PHE A 19 30.02 -51.92 -29.45
N TRP A 20 29.86 -51.94 -28.12
CA TRP A 20 30.37 -52.99 -27.24
C TRP A 20 29.25 -53.53 -26.36
N THR A 21 29.18 -54.85 -26.26
CA THR A 21 28.29 -55.58 -25.34
C THR A 21 28.85 -55.65 -23.92
N SER A 22 30.18 -55.58 -23.78
CA SER A 22 30.90 -55.51 -22.52
C SER A 22 32.14 -54.64 -22.67
N VAL A 23 32.65 -54.05 -21.59
CA VAL A 23 33.90 -53.28 -21.63
C VAL A 23 35.07 -54.25 -21.88
N PRO A 24 35.92 -54.02 -22.89
CA PRO A 24 37.08 -54.89 -23.15
C PRO A 24 38.03 -54.95 -21.95
N GLU A 25 38.49 -56.15 -21.61
CA GLU A 25 39.31 -56.41 -20.41
C GLU A 25 40.66 -55.67 -20.42
N ALA A 26 41.24 -55.49 -21.61
CA ALA A 26 42.44 -54.67 -21.80
C ALA A 26 42.23 -53.18 -21.45
N LEU A 27 41.01 -52.67 -21.60
CA LEU A 27 40.66 -51.29 -21.22
C LEU A 27 40.50 -51.16 -19.71
N VAL A 28 39.90 -52.17 -19.05
CA VAL A 28 39.72 -52.24 -17.59
C VAL A 28 41.08 -52.31 -16.91
N SER A 29 41.93 -53.26 -17.33
CA SER A 29 43.28 -53.41 -16.79
C SER A 29 44.10 -52.12 -16.88
N LYS A 30 43.92 -51.36 -17.98
CA LYS A 30 44.63 -50.10 -18.18
C LYS A 30 44.04 -48.94 -17.37
N ALA A 31 42.74 -48.94 -17.10
CA ALA A 31 42.11 -47.99 -16.21
C ALA A 31 42.56 -48.19 -14.76
N ASP A 32 42.62 -49.44 -14.31
CA ASP A 32 43.07 -49.81 -12.96
C ASP A 32 44.54 -49.40 -12.75
N GLU A 33 45.41 -49.66 -13.73
CA GLU A 33 46.82 -49.24 -13.69
C GLU A 33 46.98 -47.71 -13.56
N LEU A 34 46.09 -46.94 -14.18
CA LEU A 34 46.13 -45.48 -14.18
C LEU A 34 45.30 -44.85 -13.04
N GLY A 35 44.64 -45.67 -12.20
CA GLY A 35 43.67 -45.19 -11.20
C GLY A 35 42.55 -44.35 -11.83
N PHE A 36 42.15 -44.68 -13.06
CA PHE A 36 41.30 -43.85 -13.90
C PHE A 36 39.87 -44.43 -13.97
N PRO A 37 38.89 -43.84 -13.27
CA PRO A 37 37.55 -44.42 -13.14
C PRO A 37 36.87 -44.70 -14.49
N LEU A 38 36.38 -45.93 -14.65
CA LEU A 38 35.48 -46.32 -15.73
C LEU A 38 34.06 -46.43 -15.18
N ILE A 39 33.12 -45.74 -15.82
CA ILE A 39 31.70 -45.74 -15.42
C ILE A 39 30.87 -46.30 -16.57
N GLU A 40 30.17 -47.40 -16.32
CA GLU A 40 29.19 -47.92 -17.26
C GLU A 40 27.91 -47.09 -17.21
N LEU A 41 27.47 -46.58 -18.36
CA LEU A 41 26.25 -45.78 -18.47
C LEU A 41 25.05 -46.69 -18.79
N PRO A 42 23.97 -46.66 -17.99
CA PRO A 42 22.78 -47.48 -18.22
C PRO A 42 22.18 -47.29 -19.62
N TYR A 43 21.82 -48.39 -20.29
CA TYR A 43 21.23 -48.33 -21.62
C TYR A 43 19.80 -47.76 -21.62
N ALA A 44 19.01 -48.12 -20.61
CA ALA A 44 17.58 -47.82 -20.51
C ALA A 44 17.24 -46.33 -20.27
N PHE A 45 18.22 -45.52 -19.88
CA PHE A 45 18.02 -44.08 -19.68
C PHE A 45 18.86 -43.31 -20.70
N THR A 46 18.21 -42.67 -21.67
CA THR A 46 18.93 -41.70 -22.48
C THR A 46 19.10 -40.42 -21.67
N PHE A 47 20.24 -39.74 -21.85
CA PHE A 47 20.44 -38.40 -21.28
C PHE A 47 19.29 -37.45 -21.69
N SER A 48 18.75 -37.64 -22.91
CA SER A 48 17.58 -36.92 -23.40
C SER A 48 16.34 -37.15 -22.54
N ASP A 49 16.06 -38.37 -22.07
CA ASP A 49 14.87 -38.66 -21.25
C ASP A 49 14.96 -38.02 -19.86
N GLN A 50 16.15 -38.05 -19.25
CA GLN A 50 16.39 -37.40 -17.95
C GLN A 50 16.30 -35.87 -18.08
N MET A 51 16.91 -35.31 -19.13
CA MET A 51 16.83 -33.88 -19.40
C MET A 51 15.40 -33.44 -19.73
N ASN A 52 14.66 -34.20 -20.54
CA ASN A 52 13.26 -33.92 -20.84
C ASN A 52 12.39 -33.97 -19.58
N GLY A 53 12.63 -34.94 -18.69
CA GLY A 53 11.94 -35.02 -17.40
C GLY A 53 12.15 -33.77 -16.55
N LEU A 54 13.41 -33.33 -16.41
CA LEU A 54 13.78 -32.12 -15.67
C LEU A 54 13.21 -30.85 -16.33
N PHE A 55 13.39 -30.70 -17.65
CA PHE A 55 12.85 -29.56 -18.39
C PHE A 55 11.33 -29.48 -18.29
N ASN A 56 10.63 -30.59 -18.43
CA ASN A 56 9.17 -30.60 -18.32
C ASN A 56 8.71 -30.28 -16.88
N ALA A 57 9.46 -30.69 -15.86
CA ALA A 57 9.16 -30.33 -14.48
C ALA A 57 9.34 -28.82 -14.23
N GLU A 58 10.45 -28.24 -14.68
CA GLU A 58 10.68 -26.79 -14.58
C GLU A 58 9.70 -25.99 -15.43
N MET A 59 9.40 -26.45 -16.65
CA MET A 59 8.42 -25.80 -17.52
C MET A 59 7.03 -25.80 -16.88
N ARG A 60 6.57 -26.93 -16.31
CA ARG A 60 5.29 -26.99 -15.59
C ARG A 60 5.27 -26.06 -14.37
N LYS A 61 6.36 -26.00 -13.61
CA LYS A 61 6.48 -25.11 -12.45
C LYS A 61 6.40 -23.65 -12.87
N SER A 62 7.12 -23.25 -13.91
CA SER A 62 7.10 -21.89 -14.46
C SER A 62 5.72 -21.53 -15.01
N THR A 63 5.05 -22.45 -15.72
CA THR A 63 3.71 -22.22 -16.26
C THR A 63 2.67 -22.10 -15.15
N GLY A 64 2.79 -22.89 -14.09
CA GLY A 64 1.88 -22.81 -12.94
C GLY A 64 1.99 -21.47 -12.18
N ILE A 65 3.21 -20.99 -11.93
CA ILE A 65 3.43 -19.67 -11.31
C ILE A 65 2.84 -18.56 -12.17
N LEU A 66 3.07 -18.61 -13.49
CA LEU A 66 2.54 -17.61 -14.41
C LEU A 66 1.00 -17.61 -14.42
N GLN A 67 0.37 -18.78 -14.45
CA GLN A 67 -1.08 -18.91 -14.39
C GLN A 67 -1.64 -18.35 -13.08
N ASP A 68 -1.04 -18.66 -11.93
CA ASP A 68 -1.45 -18.12 -10.64
C ASP A 68 -1.39 -16.58 -10.63
N VAL A 69 -0.29 -16.00 -11.10
CA VAL A 69 -0.16 -14.55 -11.14
C VAL A 69 -1.18 -13.92 -12.07
N LEU A 70 -1.40 -14.47 -13.28
CA LEU A 70 -2.40 -13.97 -14.22
C LEU A 70 -3.82 -14.03 -13.62
N ASP A 71 -4.17 -15.13 -12.95
CA ASP A 71 -5.47 -15.28 -12.30
C ASP A 71 -5.65 -14.23 -11.19
N LYS A 72 -4.61 -13.96 -10.40
CA LYS A 72 -4.63 -12.89 -9.39
C LYS A 72 -4.78 -11.50 -10.01
N GLN A 73 -4.07 -11.20 -11.09
CA GLN A 73 -4.20 -9.93 -11.82
C GLN A 73 -5.63 -9.74 -12.34
N VAL A 74 -6.24 -10.78 -12.92
CA VAL A 74 -7.64 -10.75 -13.37
C VAL A 74 -8.60 -10.50 -12.21
N ARG A 75 -8.37 -11.12 -11.04
CA ARG A 75 -9.18 -10.89 -9.84
C ARG A 75 -9.07 -9.46 -9.33
N LEU A 76 -7.86 -8.90 -9.27
CA LEU A 76 -7.64 -7.49 -8.89
C LEU A 76 -8.39 -6.55 -9.84
N MET A 77 -8.27 -6.75 -11.15
CA MET A 77 -8.96 -5.92 -12.15
C MET A 77 -10.48 -5.98 -12.01
N ARG A 78 -11.06 -7.16 -11.75
CA ARG A 78 -12.51 -7.29 -11.51
C ARG A 78 -12.96 -6.55 -10.25
N PHE A 79 -12.12 -6.53 -9.23
CA PHE A 79 -12.39 -5.77 -8.01
C PHE A 79 -12.30 -4.26 -8.26
N ALA A 80 -11.31 -3.79 -9.03
CA ALA A 80 -11.14 -2.37 -9.34
C ALA A 80 -12.39 -1.73 -9.99
N LEU A 81 -13.20 -2.53 -10.70
CA LEU A 81 -14.43 -2.10 -11.36
C LEU A 81 -15.66 -2.02 -10.42
N ARG A 82 -15.53 -2.42 -9.14
CA ARG A 82 -16.60 -2.34 -8.13
C ARG A 82 -16.47 -1.02 -7.35
N SER A 83 -17.60 -0.42 -6.99
CA SER A 83 -17.67 0.88 -6.29
C SER A 83 -17.80 0.75 -4.77
N ASP A 84 -17.31 -0.34 -4.18
CA ASP A 84 -17.61 -0.74 -2.80
C ASP A 84 -16.59 -0.19 -1.76
N HIS A 85 -16.92 -0.32 -0.46
CA HIS A 85 -16.28 0.36 0.67
C HIS A 85 -14.77 0.06 0.88
N VAL A 86 -14.01 1.08 1.30
CA VAL A 86 -12.53 1.06 1.50
C VAL A 86 -12.01 0.03 2.50
N ARG A 87 -12.80 -0.37 3.50
CA ARG A 87 -12.31 -1.32 4.50
C ARG A 87 -12.20 -2.72 3.92
N GLU A 88 -13.15 -3.10 3.06
CA GLU A 88 -13.14 -4.37 2.33
C GLU A 88 -12.04 -4.41 1.27
N LEU A 89 -11.60 -3.25 0.78
CA LEU A 89 -10.52 -3.14 -0.20
C LEU A 89 -9.21 -3.77 0.31
N PHE A 90 -8.73 -3.42 1.50
CA PHE A 90 -7.45 -3.93 1.99
C PHE A 90 -7.48 -5.42 2.26
N GLU A 91 -8.56 -5.91 2.86
CA GLU A 91 -8.78 -7.33 3.11
C GLU A 91 -8.84 -8.09 1.79
N THR A 92 -9.62 -7.59 0.82
CA THR A 92 -9.74 -8.23 -0.50
C THR A 92 -8.41 -8.24 -1.25
N VAL A 93 -7.65 -7.15 -1.25
CA VAL A 93 -6.34 -7.10 -1.90
C VAL A 93 -5.39 -8.08 -1.23
N SER A 94 -5.37 -8.13 0.11
CA SER A 94 -4.56 -9.10 0.86
C SER A 94 -4.94 -10.55 0.53
N GLU A 95 -6.25 -10.86 0.43
CA GLU A 95 -6.75 -12.19 0.05
C GLU A 95 -6.43 -12.59 -1.40
N VAL A 96 -6.53 -11.65 -2.35
CA VAL A 96 -6.22 -11.93 -3.76
C VAL A 96 -4.72 -12.16 -3.94
N ILE A 97 -3.90 -11.35 -3.29
CA ILE A 97 -2.44 -11.53 -3.30
C ILE A 97 -2.05 -12.82 -2.56
N GLY A 98 -2.75 -13.11 -1.46
CA GLY A 98 -2.48 -14.23 -0.55
C GLY A 98 -1.41 -13.91 0.49
N GLU A 99 -1.14 -12.63 0.75
CA GLU A 99 -0.09 -12.18 1.65
C GLU A 99 -0.59 -11.00 2.51
N PRO A 100 -0.16 -10.90 3.78
CA PRO A 100 -0.45 -9.73 4.60
C PRO A 100 0.08 -8.46 3.95
N ILE A 101 -0.66 -7.37 4.12
CA ILE A 101 -0.25 -6.04 3.65
C ILE A 101 -0.29 -5.01 4.78
N ALA A 102 0.55 -4.00 4.69
CA ALA A 102 0.42 -2.78 5.47
C ALA A 102 0.47 -1.57 4.54
N VAL A 103 -0.30 -0.54 4.84
CA VAL A 103 -0.40 0.70 4.04
C VAL A 103 0.03 1.86 4.92
N ILE A 104 1.01 2.61 4.44
CA ILE A 104 1.62 3.74 5.13
C ILE A 104 1.39 4.99 4.28
N GLY A 105 0.85 6.04 4.88
CA GLY A 105 0.61 7.31 4.21
C GLY A 105 1.89 8.12 4.00
N SER A 106 1.76 9.22 3.26
CA SER A 106 2.87 10.12 2.92
C SER A 106 3.60 10.72 4.12
N ARG A 107 2.97 10.79 5.29
CA ARG A 107 3.53 11.35 6.52
C ARG A 107 3.97 10.27 7.53
N GLY A 108 4.01 9.00 7.11
CA GLY A 108 4.39 7.89 7.98
C GLY A 108 3.25 7.40 8.89
N GLN A 109 2.01 7.85 8.67
CA GLN A 109 0.85 7.30 9.38
C GLN A 109 0.50 5.90 8.87
N ILE A 110 0.18 4.97 9.76
CA ILE A 110 -0.32 3.65 9.38
C ILE A 110 -1.80 3.77 9.01
N VAL A 111 -2.10 3.50 7.74
CA VAL A 111 -3.46 3.52 7.18
C VAL A 111 -4.16 2.20 7.43
N TYR A 112 -3.41 1.11 7.28
CA TYR A 112 -3.87 -0.26 7.46
C TYR A 112 -2.68 -1.12 7.85
N ASN A 113 -2.89 -2.06 8.77
CA ASN A 113 -1.90 -3.07 9.13
C ASN A 113 -2.61 -4.42 9.25
N GLY A 114 -2.40 -5.28 8.26
CA GLY A 114 -2.85 -6.67 8.29
C GLY A 114 -1.73 -7.65 8.69
N SER A 115 -0.56 -7.15 9.09
CA SER A 115 0.58 -7.98 9.49
C SER A 115 0.57 -8.28 10.99
N GLU A 116 1.40 -9.23 11.42
CA GLU A 116 1.61 -9.55 12.84
C GLU A 116 2.55 -8.56 13.55
N ASN A 117 3.14 -7.60 12.81
CA ASN A 117 4.10 -6.64 13.34
C ASN A 117 3.39 -5.43 13.96
N ALA A 118 3.98 -4.85 15.01
CA ALA A 118 3.47 -3.63 15.62
C ALA A 118 3.67 -2.42 14.68
N ASP A 119 2.71 -1.49 14.69
CA ASP A 119 2.71 -0.28 13.86
C ASP A 119 4.01 0.53 13.96
N ALA A 120 4.61 0.61 15.15
CA ALA A 120 5.86 1.33 15.38
C ALA A 120 7.05 0.69 14.63
N ASP A 121 7.07 -0.63 14.51
CA ASP A 121 8.15 -1.38 13.87
C ASP A 121 8.08 -1.28 12.34
N LEU A 122 6.88 -1.02 11.79
CA LEU A 122 6.66 -0.88 10.36
C LEU A 122 7.30 0.36 9.74
N LEU A 123 7.59 1.38 10.56
CA LEU A 123 8.22 2.63 10.11
C LEU A 123 9.75 2.59 10.13
N ALA A 124 10.35 1.42 10.36
CA ALA A 124 11.79 1.26 10.35
C ALA A 124 12.41 1.69 9.01
N GLY A 125 13.34 2.64 9.07
CA GLY A 125 14.02 3.19 7.89
C GLY A 125 13.15 4.09 7.02
N TRP A 126 11.98 4.52 7.51
CA TRP A 126 11.18 5.56 6.86
C TRP A 126 11.90 6.92 6.95
N PRO A 127 11.83 7.78 5.91
CA PRO A 127 11.12 7.61 4.64
C PRO A 127 11.88 6.76 3.62
N TRP A 128 11.17 5.85 2.95
CA TRP A 128 11.74 5.02 1.89
C TRP A 128 11.78 5.74 0.54
N SER A 129 12.71 5.33 -0.33
CA SER A 129 12.81 5.86 -1.68
C SER A 129 11.60 5.47 -2.54
N PRO A 130 11.15 6.31 -3.49
CA PRO A 130 9.98 6.05 -4.34
C PRO A 130 10.17 4.92 -5.37
N ASN A 131 11.31 4.26 -5.39
CA ASN A 131 11.52 3.07 -6.22
C ASN A 131 11.19 1.86 -5.34
N GLY A 132 10.23 1.03 -5.77
CA GLY A 132 9.82 -0.16 -5.04
C GLY A 132 11.03 -1.03 -4.69
N LYS A 133 11.13 -1.43 -3.42
CA LYS A 133 12.33 -2.06 -2.85
C LYS A 133 11.96 -3.01 -1.72
N TRP A 134 12.87 -3.95 -1.50
CA TRP A 134 12.89 -4.75 -0.27
C TRP A 134 13.22 -3.88 0.94
N ILE A 135 12.38 -3.97 1.96
CA ILE A 135 12.62 -3.42 3.29
C ILE A 135 12.86 -4.61 4.22
N LYS A 136 13.99 -4.59 4.93
CA LYS A 136 14.43 -5.68 5.81
C LYS A 136 14.79 -5.11 7.18
N THR A 137 14.17 -5.65 8.21
CA THR A 137 14.48 -5.39 9.62
C THR A 137 14.87 -6.70 10.30
N GLU A 138 15.25 -6.65 11.59
CA GLU A 138 15.61 -7.87 12.34
C GLU A 138 14.43 -8.83 12.55
N GLY A 139 13.17 -8.37 12.42
CA GLY A 139 11.97 -9.17 12.67
C GLY A 139 11.12 -9.49 11.43
N TRP A 140 11.22 -8.69 10.36
CA TRP A 140 10.36 -8.86 9.19
C TRP A 140 11.03 -8.39 7.90
N GLN A 141 10.50 -8.87 6.78
CA GLN A 141 10.81 -8.35 5.47
C GLN A 141 9.52 -8.12 4.68
N ALA A 142 9.53 -7.08 3.87
CA ALA A 142 8.43 -6.80 2.96
C ALA A 142 8.94 -6.21 1.64
N PHE A 143 8.17 -6.43 0.58
CA PHE A 143 8.36 -5.71 -0.66
C PHE A 143 7.50 -4.44 -0.62
N GLY A 144 8.16 -3.27 -0.60
CA GLY A 144 7.49 -1.98 -0.56
C GLY A 144 7.24 -1.44 -1.97
N VAL A 145 6.02 -0.99 -2.24
CA VAL A 145 5.63 -0.35 -3.51
C VAL A 145 5.05 1.04 -3.19
N PRO A 146 5.49 2.10 -3.90
CA PRO A 146 4.92 3.44 -3.72
C PRO A 146 3.46 3.49 -4.19
N LEU A 147 2.65 4.25 -3.48
CA LEU A 147 1.29 4.61 -3.87
C LEU A 147 1.35 5.96 -4.61
N MET A 148 0.93 5.98 -5.87
CA MET A 148 1.13 7.13 -6.77
C MET A 148 -0.21 7.76 -7.15
N LYS A 149 -0.32 9.09 -6.99
CA LYS A 149 -1.43 9.93 -7.46
C LYS A 149 -0.89 10.96 -8.45
N SER A 150 -1.26 10.86 -9.73
CA SER A 150 -0.86 11.83 -10.77
C SER A 150 0.64 12.18 -10.76
N SER A 151 1.50 11.16 -10.58
CA SER A 151 2.98 11.27 -10.44
C SER A 151 3.53 11.75 -9.09
N ARG A 152 2.68 11.98 -8.07
CA ARG A 152 3.09 12.23 -6.68
C ARG A 152 2.97 10.97 -5.85
N CYS A 153 4.00 10.64 -5.07
CA CYS A 153 3.93 9.57 -4.07
C CYS A 153 3.08 10.04 -2.86
N THR A 154 2.00 9.34 -2.58
CA THR A 154 1.07 9.62 -1.47
C THR A 154 1.20 8.64 -0.32
N GLY A 155 2.07 7.64 -0.44
CA GLY A 155 2.30 6.61 0.57
C GLY A 155 3.05 5.42 0.02
N HIS A 156 3.11 4.35 0.80
CA HIS A 156 3.67 3.06 0.40
C HIS A 156 2.77 1.94 0.88
N VAL A 157 2.67 0.87 0.11
CA VAL A 157 2.13 -0.42 0.54
C VAL A 157 3.28 -1.40 0.71
N LEU A 158 3.25 -2.16 1.81
CA LEU A 158 4.19 -3.23 2.13
C LEU A 158 3.50 -4.57 1.93
N PHE A 159 4.10 -5.46 1.15
CA PHE A 159 3.66 -6.84 0.98
C PHE A 159 4.59 -7.78 1.75
N PHE A 160 4.07 -8.44 2.78
CA PHE A 160 4.84 -9.33 3.65
C PHE A 160 4.93 -10.73 3.04
N THR A 161 5.80 -10.86 2.06
CA THR A 161 6.05 -12.12 1.37
C THR A 161 7.18 -12.92 2.04
N PRO A 162 7.05 -14.25 2.17
CA PRO A 162 8.16 -15.11 2.62
C PRO A 162 9.25 -15.28 1.55
N ARG A 163 9.02 -14.79 0.33
CA ARG A 163 9.93 -14.94 -0.81
C ARG A 163 11.19 -14.09 -0.62
N ILE A 164 12.29 -14.51 -1.25
CA ILE A 164 13.60 -13.80 -1.18
C ILE A 164 13.88 -13.04 -2.49
N TYR A 165 13.20 -13.43 -3.57
CA TYR A 165 13.30 -12.85 -4.91
C TYR A 165 11.93 -12.90 -5.59
N LEU A 166 11.65 -11.90 -6.43
CA LEU A 166 10.43 -11.80 -7.22
C LEU A 166 10.81 -11.72 -8.70
N SER A 167 10.06 -12.42 -9.54
CA SER A 167 10.11 -12.22 -10.98
C SER A 167 9.43 -10.91 -11.37
N ALA A 168 9.73 -10.39 -12.56
CA ALA A 168 9.12 -9.16 -13.06
C ALA A 168 7.57 -9.22 -13.12
N ILE A 169 7.00 -10.41 -13.31
CA ILE A 169 5.55 -10.62 -13.34
C ILE A 169 4.94 -10.55 -11.95
N GLU A 170 5.64 -11.05 -10.93
CA GLU A 170 5.23 -10.95 -9.53
C GLU A 170 5.37 -9.52 -9.00
N GLU A 171 6.45 -8.82 -9.34
CA GLU A 171 6.60 -7.40 -9.05
C GLU A 171 5.48 -6.57 -9.71
N SER A 172 5.10 -6.92 -10.94
CA SER A 172 3.99 -6.30 -11.66
C SER A 172 2.64 -6.52 -10.96
N LEU A 173 2.41 -7.72 -10.41
CA LEU A 173 1.20 -7.98 -9.60
C LEU A 173 1.11 -7.06 -8.37
N TYR A 174 2.21 -6.89 -7.63
CA TYR A 174 2.23 -5.95 -6.50
C TYR A 174 2.05 -4.50 -6.94
N SER A 175 2.62 -4.13 -8.09
CA SER A 175 2.48 -2.80 -8.67
C SER A 175 1.01 -2.51 -9.03
N GLN A 176 0.32 -3.47 -9.65
CA GLN A 176 -1.11 -3.36 -9.96
C GLN A 176 -1.98 -3.27 -8.71
N ALA A 177 -1.67 -4.05 -7.67
CA ALA A 177 -2.35 -3.92 -6.38
C ALA A 177 -2.14 -2.54 -5.77
N ALA A 178 -0.93 -1.99 -5.84
CA ALA A 178 -0.62 -0.65 -5.34
C ALA A 178 -1.35 0.45 -6.13
N GLU A 179 -1.46 0.32 -7.46
CA GLU A 179 -2.23 1.25 -8.29
C GLU A 179 -3.72 1.20 -7.95
N LEU A 180 -4.28 0.01 -7.79
CA LEU A 180 -5.68 -0.19 -7.39
C LEU A 180 -5.93 0.43 -6.01
N LEU A 181 -5.05 0.16 -5.03
CA LEU A 181 -5.11 0.77 -3.71
C LEU A 181 -5.03 2.29 -3.81
N SER A 182 -4.10 2.84 -4.61
CA SER A 182 -3.94 4.29 -4.79
C SER A 182 -5.20 4.93 -5.36
N PHE A 183 -5.82 4.30 -6.36
CA PHE A 183 -7.05 4.78 -6.99
C PHE A 183 -8.23 4.82 -6.02
N HIS A 184 -8.44 3.76 -5.23
CA HIS A 184 -9.56 3.67 -4.29
C HIS A 184 -9.34 4.43 -2.98
N LEU A 185 -8.09 4.48 -2.48
CA LEU A 185 -7.71 5.37 -1.38
C LEU A 185 -7.99 6.83 -1.73
N ASN A 186 -7.74 7.22 -2.97
CA ASN A 186 -8.01 8.57 -3.43
C ASN A 186 -9.51 8.94 -3.43
N PHE A 187 -10.42 7.97 -3.46
CA PHE A 187 -11.87 8.20 -3.44
C PHE A 187 -12.45 8.44 -2.04
N ASN A 188 -11.70 8.13 -0.97
CA ASN A 188 -12.26 8.07 0.39
C ASN A 188 -11.29 8.46 1.53
N TYR A 189 -9.99 8.61 1.27
CA TYR A 189 -8.98 8.82 2.32
C TYR A 189 -8.72 10.30 2.65
N GLU A 190 -8.88 11.21 1.69
CA GLU A 190 -8.86 12.67 1.97
C GLU A 190 -10.01 13.02 2.95
N ASP A 191 -11.22 12.46 2.75
CA ASP A 191 -12.36 12.70 3.64
C ASP A 191 -12.21 12.08 5.05
N TYR A 192 -11.67 10.87 5.18
CA TYR A 192 -11.61 10.17 6.47
C TYR A 192 -10.48 10.71 7.38
N LEU A 193 -9.32 11.04 6.81
CA LEU A 193 -8.17 11.57 7.57
C LEU A 193 -8.40 13.02 7.98
N GLU A 194 -8.97 13.84 7.09
CA GLU A 194 -9.39 15.21 7.43
C GLU A 194 -10.45 15.18 8.55
N GLN A 195 -11.42 14.27 8.51
CA GLN A 195 -12.43 14.16 9.57
C GLN A 195 -11.83 13.80 10.94
N SER A 196 -10.84 12.89 11.02
CA SER A 196 -10.19 12.56 12.29
C SER A 196 -9.30 13.69 12.80
N ILE A 197 -8.51 14.31 11.92
CA ILE A 197 -7.66 15.46 12.29
C ILE A 197 -8.54 16.64 12.74
N GLN A 198 -9.63 16.93 12.03
CA GLN A 198 -10.60 17.96 12.42
C GLN A 198 -11.33 17.61 13.72
N ARG A 199 -11.64 16.33 13.97
CA ARG A 199 -12.27 15.90 15.23
C ARG A 199 -11.34 16.13 16.42
N ASP A 200 -10.09 15.70 16.31
CA ASP A 200 -9.10 15.84 17.38
C ASP A 200 -8.70 17.30 17.59
N PHE A 201 -8.51 18.06 16.50
CA PHE A 201 -8.32 19.51 16.55
C PHE A 201 -9.52 20.23 17.16
N GLY A 202 -10.75 19.83 16.80
CA GLY A 202 -11.97 20.39 17.37
C GLY A 202 -12.09 20.16 18.88
N GLN A 203 -11.59 19.03 19.39
CA GLN A 203 -11.50 18.80 20.84
C GLN A 203 -10.48 19.74 21.50
N LEU A 204 -9.36 20.05 20.85
CA LEU A 204 -8.38 21.00 21.36
C LEU A 204 -8.94 22.43 21.39
N VAL A 205 -9.65 22.84 20.33
CA VAL A 205 -10.35 24.14 20.27
C VAL A 205 -11.36 24.24 21.42
N LYS A 206 -12.18 23.20 21.66
CA LYS A 206 -13.10 23.17 22.82
C LYS A 206 -12.38 23.34 24.15
N ARG A 207 -11.26 22.65 24.34
CA ARG A 207 -10.47 22.73 25.58
C ARG A 207 -9.82 24.09 25.77
N HIS A 208 -9.37 24.72 24.68
CA HIS A 208 -8.86 26.10 24.71
C HIS A 208 -9.94 27.07 25.14
N LEU A 209 -11.14 26.99 24.55
CA LEU A 209 -12.27 27.86 24.87
C LEU A 209 -12.83 27.66 26.29
N ARG A 210 -12.86 26.42 26.80
CA ARG A 210 -13.42 26.13 28.15
C ARG A 210 -12.41 26.24 29.30
N ASN A 211 -11.18 25.76 29.09
CA ASN A 211 -10.22 25.51 30.17
C ASN A 211 -8.91 26.30 30.03
N GLY A 212 -8.79 27.21 29.06
CA GLY A 212 -7.63 28.09 28.92
C GLY A 212 -6.33 27.36 28.55
N MET A 213 -6.41 26.27 27.78
CA MET A 213 -5.21 25.69 27.13
C MET A 213 -4.39 26.80 26.47
N SER A 214 -3.07 26.78 26.56
CA SER A 214 -2.25 27.78 25.88
C SER A 214 -2.48 27.77 24.37
N HIS A 215 -2.44 28.95 23.75
CA HIS A 215 -2.48 29.09 22.30
C HIS A 215 -1.35 28.31 21.61
N GLU A 216 -0.15 28.28 22.23
CA GLU A 216 1.04 27.56 21.75
C GLU A 216 0.79 26.05 21.55
N SER A 217 0.00 25.41 22.41
CA SER A 217 -0.33 23.99 22.27
C SER A 217 -1.23 23.72 21.06
N LEU A 218 -2.07 24.70 20.71
CA LEU A 218 -3.02 24.62 19.61
C LEU A 218 -2.32 24.91 18.28
N GLU A 219 -1.42 25.89 18.26
CA GLU A 219 -0.51 26.16 17.15
C GLU A 219 0.43 24.98 16.88
N SER A 220 1.02 24.38 17.93
CA SER A 220 1.89 23.20 17.79
C SER A 220 1.16 22.01 17.15
N TYR A 221 -0.10 21.77 17.54
CA TYR A 221 -0.92 20.74 16.93
C TYR A 221 -1.28 21.09 15.48
N ALA A 222 -1.66 22.34 15.21
CA ALA A 222 -1.96 22.80 13.86
C ALA A 222 -0.74 22.67 12.93
N ALA A 223 0.44 23.12 13.37
CA ALA A 223 1.69 23.02 12.64
C ALA A 223 2.10 21.57 12.38
N LYS A 224 1.94 20.67 13.38
CA LYS A 224 2.23 19.23 13.23
C LYS A 224 1.41 18.58 12.11
N TRP A 225 0.19 19.07 11.88
CA TRP A 225 -0.73 18.51 10.88
C TRP A 225 -0.84 19.36 9.60
N GLU A 226 -0.01 20.40 9.45
CA GLU A 226 -0.03 21.37 8.34
C GLU A 226 -1.39 22.08 8.19
N LEU A 227 -2.09 22.30 9.30
CA LEU A 227 -3.28 23.16 9.32
C LEU A 227 -2.81 24.62 9.26
N THR A 228 -3.01 25.27 8.11
CA THR A 228 -2.59 26.65 7.85
C THR A 228 -3.46 27.71 8.54
N LEU A 229 -4.34 27.29 9.46
CA LEU A 229 -5.35 28.13 10.09
C LEU A 229 -4.75 29.31 10.89
N PHE A 230 -3.56 29.13 11.47
CA PHE A 230 -2.89 30.13 12.30
C PHE A 230 -1.68 30.79 11.62
N GLU A 231 -1.41 30.46 10.36
CA GLU A 231 -0.30 31.06 9.62
C GLU A 231 -0.59 32.51 9.18
N GLY A 232 -1.85 32.95 9.27
CA GLY A 232 -2.30 34.28 8.91
C GLY A 232 -3.57 34.70 9.66
N ALA A 233 -4.19 35.79 9.21
CA ALA A 233 -5.50 36.19 9.74
C ALA A 233 -6.54 35.10 9.41
N TYR A 234 -7.57 34.98 10.24
CA TYR A 234 -8.65 34.03 10.04
C TYR A 234 -9.98 34.64 10.47
N ARG A 235 -11.07 34.16 9.86
CA ARG A 235 -12.43 34.58 10.16
C ARG A 235 -13.20 33.45 10.84
N CYS A 236 -13.86 33.81 11.94
CA CYS A 236 -14.68 32.89 12.72
C CYS A 236 -16.16 33.10 12.38
N VAL A 237 -16.86 32.02 12.08
CA VAL A 237 -18.32 32.03 11.86
C VAL A 237 -18.95 31.00 12.80
N LEU A 238 -19.88 31.44 13.64
CA LEU A 238 -20.65 30.54 14.50
C LEU A 238 -22.05 30.34 13.91
N THR A 239 -22.31 29.13 13.41
CA THR A 239 -23.64 28.76 12.91
C THR A 239 -24.45 28.13 14.03
N VAL A 240 -25.49 28.84 14.48
CA VAL A 240 -26.33 28.43 15.61
C VAL A 240 -27.55 27.67 15.11
N CYS A 241 -27.88 26.56 15.76
CA CYS A 241 -29.12 25.83 15.53
C CYS A 241 -29.99 25.86 16.81
N SER A 242 -31.23 26.32 16.67
CA SER A 242 -32.19 26.39 17.76
C SER A 242 -33.00 25.09 17.84
N SER A 243 -32.85 24.34 18.93
CA SER A 243 -33.75 23.24 19.29
C SER A 243 -33.90 23.17 20.81
N PRO A 244 -35.14 22.99 21.34
CA PRO A 244 -35.38 22.94 22.78
C PRO A 244 -34.88 21.64 23.44
N ASP A 245 -34.70 20.56 22.67
CA ASP A 245 -34.17 19.28 23.17
C ASP A 245 -32.64 19.21 22.95
N PRO A 246 -31.82 19.06 24.01
CA PRO A 246 -30.37 18.93 23.92
C PRO A 246 -29.88 17.77 23.03
N ALA A 247 -30.56 16.63 23.04
CA ALA A 247 -30.17 15.46 22.25
C ALA A 247 -30.42 15.70 20.75
N VAL A 248 -31.62 16.17 20.42
CA VAL A 248 -31.98 16.56 19.04
C VAL A 248 -31.10 17.70 18.55
N ARG A 249 -30.73 18.64 19.43
CA ARG A 249 -29.81 19.72 19.11
C ARG A 249 -28.42 19.19 18.75
N ALA A 250 -27.87 18.26 19.53
CA ALA A 250 -26.56 17.67 19.25
C ALA A 250 -26.55 16.95 17.89
N GLU A 251 -27.60 16.17 17.60
CA GLU A 251 -27.76 15.49 16.31
C GLU A 251 -27.86 16.48 15.14
N ARG A 252 -28.66 17.55 15.28
CA ARG A 252 -28.76 18.63 14.27
C ARG A 252 -27.44 19.35 14.05
N LEU A 253 -26.63 19.55 15.08
CA LEU A 253 -25.32 20.19 14.95
C LEU A 253 -24.32 19.31 14.22
N GLU A 254 -24.33 18.00 14.44
CA GLU A 254 -23.50 17.06 13.67
C GLU A 254 -23.96 16.95 12.21
N ALA A 255 -25.28 16.93 11.97
CA ALA A 255 -25.83 16.99 10.61
C ALA A 255 -25.40 18.27 9.89
N LEU A 256 -25.52 19.42 10.56
CA LEU A 256 -25.09 20.72 10.04
C LEU A 256 -23.58 20.75 9.72
N LYS A 257 -22.74 20.15 10.57
CA LYS A 257 -21.31 20.02 10.30
C LYS A 257 -21.06 19.20 9.04
N ASN A 258 -21.75 18.07 8.86
CA ASN A 258 -21.61 17.21 7.68
C ASN A 258 -22.05 17.93 6.40
N GLU A 259 -23.15 18.70 6.47
CA GLU A 259 -23.61 19.50 5.33
C GLU A 259 -22.60 20.59 4.96
N LEU A 260 -22.05 21.30 5.95
CA LEU A 260 -20.97 22.29 5.74
C LEU A 260 -19.75 21.64 5.06
N LEU A 261 -19.35 20.47 5.54
CA LEU A 261 -18.25 19.70 4.96
C LEU A 261 -18.53 19.24 3.53
N SER A 262 -19.78 18.99 3.16
CA SER A 262 -20.16 18.53 1.81
C SER A 262 -20.43 19.67 0.81
N HIS A 263 -20.54 20.92 1.26
CA HIS A 263 -20.92 22.04 0.41
C HIS A 263 -19.72 22.57 -0.39
N ALA A 264 -19.77 22.46 -1.71
CA ALA A 264 -18.65 22.74 -2.62
C ALA A 264 -18.02 24.14 -2.45
N LEU A 265 -18.83 25.20 -2.26
CA LEU A 265 -18.29 26.56 -2.07
C LEU A 265 -17.63 26.75 -0.70
N ILE A 266 -17.99 25.94 0.30
CA ILE A 266 -17.42 26.03 1.65
C ILE A 266 -16.11 25.24 1.71
N GLN A 267 -16.06 24.05 1.09
CA GLN A 267 -14.82 23.29 0.91
C GLN A 267 -13.73 24.12 0.21
N ALA A 268 -14.10 24.91 -0.81
CA ALA A 268 -13.17 25.76 -1.55
C ALA A 268 -12.48 26.83 -0.67
N LEU A 269 -13.05 27.17 0.49
CA LEU A 269 -12.48 28.12 1.46
C LEU A 269 -11.53 27.45 2.46
N SER A 270 -11.34 26.12 2.38
CA SER A 270 -10.46 25.35 3.27
C SER A 270 -10.75 25.60 4.76
N GLY A 271 -12.04 25.74 5.11
CA GLY A 271 -12.48 26.01 6.47
C GLY A 271 -12.39 24.79 7.39
N THR A 272 -12.16 25.03 8.69
CA THR A 272 -12.20 24.00 9.73
C THR A 272 -13.47 24.14 10.56
N HIS A 273 -14.23 23.04 10.75
CA HIS A 273 -15.54 23.06 11.38
C HIS A 273 -15.56 22.26 12.69
N VAL A 274 -15.98 22.90 13.80
CA VAL A 274 -15.99 22.36 15.16
C VAL A 274 -17.37 22.51 15.78
N VAL A 275 -18.01 21.41 16.14
CA VAL A 275 -19.32 21.41 16.84
C VAL A 275 -19.14 21.82 18.30
N LEU A 276 -19.68 22.96 18.74
CA LEU A 276 -19.72 23.43 20.13
C LEU A 276 -21.11 23.19 20.77
N GLU A 277 -21.28 23.55 22.04
CA GLU A 277 -22.60 23.46 22.71
C GLU A 277 -23.59 24.49 22.15
N GLU A 278 -23.08 25.63 21.67
CA GLU A 278 -23.83 26.77 21.16
C GLU A 278 -24.11 26.69 19.65
N GLY A 279 -23.30 25.96 18.89
CA GLY A 279 -23.37 25.94 17.42
C GLY A 279 -22.15 25.30 16.77
N VAL A 280 -22.10 25.27 15.44
CA VAL A 280 -20.92 24.85 14.67
C VAL A 280 -20.02 26.06 14.44
N LEU A 281 -18.85 26.07 15.08
CA LEU A 281 -17.80 27.07 14.87
C LEU A 281 -16.99 26.70 13.63
N SER A 282 -16.95 27.60 12.66
CA SER A 282 -16.18 27.46 11.43
C SER A 282 -15.07 28.50 11.39
N LEU A 283 -13.85 28.05 11.12
CA LEU A 283 -12.66 28.88 11.07
C LEU A 283 -12.13 28.89 9.63
N PHE A 284 -12.08 30.05 9.00
CA PHE A 284 -11.65 30.21 7.61
C PHE A 284 -10.35 31.02 7.57
N PRO A 285 -9.26 30.50 6.99
CA PRO A 285 -8.02 31.27 6.83
C PRO A 285 -8.25 32.42 5.85
N GLU A 286 -7.71 33.61 6.15
CA GLU A 286 -7.75 34.78 5.29
C GLU A 286 -6.47 34.80 4.43
N ARG A 287 -6.60 34.60 3.11
CA ARG A 287 -5.47 34.68 2.17
C ARG A 287 -5.34 36.11 1.65
N ASP A 288 -4.12 36.59 1.45
CA ASP A 288 -3.72 37.98 1.11
C ASP A 288 -4.43 38.66 -0.10
N ALA A 289 -5.35 37.99 -0.79
CA ALA A 289 -6.12 38.54 -1.90
C ALA A 289 -7.44 39.14 -1.41
N GLY A 290 -7.60 40.47 -1.49
CA GLY A 290 -8.86 41.14 -1.18
C GLY A 290 -10.08 40.51 -1.88
N GLY A 291 -11.22 40.48 -1.18
CA GLY A 291 -12.50 39.91 -1.67
C GLY A 291 -12.92 38.59 -1.00
N GLU A 292 -12.19 38.10 -0.01
CA GLU A 292 -12.57 36.87 0.71
C GLU A 292 -13.84 37.02 1.56
N GLU A 293 -14.15 38.23 2.03
CA GLU A 293 -15.40 38.53 2.72
C GLU A 293 -16.62 38.27 1.84
N GLU A 294 -16.58 38.76 0.59
CA GLU A 294 -17.66 38.58 -0.37
C GLU A 294 -17.81 37.12 -0.76
N ARG A 295 -16.68 36.39 -0.91
CA ARG A 295 -16.69 34.95 -1.19
C ARG A 295 -17.27 34.14 -0.04
N LEU A 296 -16.87 34.43 1.20
CA LEU A 296 -17.40 33.78 2.39
C LEU A 296 -18.89 34.08 2.55
N SER A 297 -19.30 35.34 2.40
CA SER A 297 -20.70 35.75 2.47
C SER A 297 -21.55 35.07 1.39
N MET A 298 -21.03 34.94 0.17
CA MET A 298 -21.72 34.26 -0.93
C MET A 298 -21.83 32.76 -0.68
N ALA A 299 -20.76 32.11 -0.21
CA ALA A 299 -20.75 30.68 0.12
C ALA A 299 -21.74 30.36 1.24
N LEU A 300 -21.76 31.16 2.31
CA LEU A 300 -22.70 31.00 3.42
C LEU A 300 -24.15 31.28 3.01
N SER A 301 -24.38 32.31 2.18
CA SER A 301 -25.73 32.61 1.68
C SER A 301 -26.27 31.48 0.80
N SER A 302 -25.42 30.91 -0.08
CA SER A 302 -25.76 29.73 -0.88
C SER A 302 -26.12 28.55 0.02
N PHE A 303 -25.27 28.25 1.00
CA PHE A 303 -25.49 27.17 1.95
C PHE A 303 -26.80 27.31 2.73
N LEU A 304 -27.06 28.48 3.32
CA LEU A 304 -28.28 28.77 4.08
C LEU A 304 -29.54 28.77 3.20
N SER A 305 -29.43 29.12 1.91
CA SER A 305 -30.54 29.04 0.97
C SER A 305 -30.88 27.60 0.60
N GLY A 306 -29.87 26.73 0.48
CA GLY A 306 -30.06 25.29 0.24
C GLY A 306 -30.76 24.59 1.41
N LEU A 307 -30.44 25.01 2.64
CA LEU A 307 -31.08 24.52 3.87
C LEU A 307 -32.57 24.89 3.97
N LYS A 308 -32.97 26.07 3.47
CA LYS A 308 -34.37 26.52 3.47
C LYS A 308 -35.25 25.86 2.39
N GLY A 309 -34.63 25.23 1.38
CA GLY A 309 -35.35 24.55 0.31
C GLY A 309 -35.72 23.09 0.60
N GLY A 310 -35.38 22.58 1.79
CA GLY A 310 -35.61 21.21 2.24
C GLY A 310 -36.69 21.03 3.31
N GLU A 311 -37.46 22.07 3.64
CA GLU A 311 -38.71 21.96 4.42
C GLU A 311 -39.93 21.73 3.53
#